data_AF-A0A354M8V0-F1
#
_entry.id   AF-A0A354M8V0-F1
#
_cell.length_a   1.000
_cell.length_b   1.000
_cell.length_c   1.000
_cell.angle_alpha   90.00
_cell.angle_beta   90.00
_cell.angle_gamma   90.00
#
_symmetry.space_group_name_H-M   'P 1'
#
loop_
_entity.id
_entity.type
_entity.pdbx_description
1 polymer ?
#
loop_
_entity_poly.entity_id
_entity_poly.type
_entity_poly.pdbx_seq_one_letter_code
_entity_poly.pdbx_strand_id
1 'polypeptide(L)'
;MGNSCPKGKQYAIDECTNPTRTVTSSVRVENREDTMVSVKTASPVPKDKIFEVMRLIRAKSVCAPVKIGDVIIEGVFGTNIVATKNII
;
A
#
# COMPACT_ATOMS: atom_id res chain seq x y z
N MET A 1 8.75 -7.43 25.69
CA MET A 1 7.89 -7.29 24.49
C MET A 1 8.34 -6.01 23.78
N GLY A 2 9.14 -5.99 22.72
CA GLY A 2 9.31 -6.96 21.64
C GLY A 2 8.95 -6.26 20.33
N ASN A 3 9.92 -5.54 19.76
CA ASN A 3 9.98 -4.94 18.42
C ASN A 3 9.47 -3.51 18.19
N SER A 4 10.39 -2.57 18.44
CA SER A 4 11.04 -1.74 17.40
C SER A 4 10.20 -1.31 16.19
N CYS A 5 9.60 -0.12 16.28
CA CYS A 5 9.29 0.66 15.09
C CYS A 5 9.89 2.08 15.15
N PRO A 6 11.22 2.24 14.99
CA PRO A 6 11.83 3.54 14.69
C PRO A 6 11.77 3.87 13.19
N LYS A 7 10.65 3.59 12.50
CA LYS A 7 10.55 3.74 11.02
C LYS A 7 9.87 5.04 10.56
N GLY A 8 9.86 6.08 11.39
CA GLY A 8 9.33 7.40 11.05
C GLY A 8 10.35 8.36 10.41
N LYS A 9 11.62 7.95 10.27
CA LYS A 9 12.69 8.78 9.72
C LYS A 9 13.33 8.07 8.53
N GLN A 10 12.90 8.44 7.33
CA GLN A 10 13.61 8.35 6.04
C GLN A 10 12.58 8.02 4.96
N TYR A 11 12.05 9.04 4.30
CA TYR A 11 12.01 9.10 2.83
C TYR A 11 11.39 10.44 2.40
N ALA A 12 11.97 11.55 2.88
CA ALA A 12 11.71 12.89 2.38
C ALA A 12 12.98 13.45 1.72
N ILE A 13 13.77 12.56 1.11
CA ILE A 13 14.96 12.93 0.35
C ILE A 13 14.91 12.08 -0.90
N ASP A 14 14.40 12.65 -1.99
CA ASP A 14 15.29 13.04 -3.07
C ASP A 14 14.54 13.92 -4.07
N GLU A 15 14.81 15.20 -3.94
CA GLU A 15 14.71 16.17 -5.02
C GLU A 15 15.40 15.62 -6.29
N CYS A 16 14.76 15.81 -7.44
CA CYS A 16 15.43 16.13 -8.71
C CYS A 16 15.83 15.07 -9.76
N THR A 17 15.63 13.74 -9.65
CA THR A 17 15.94 12.91 -10.87
C THR A 17 15.24 11.56 -11.05
N ASN A 18 14.51 11.05 -10.06
CA ASN A 18 13.80 9.78 -10.18
C ASN A 18 12.30 9.99 -10.41
N PRO A 19 11.66 9.32 -11.39
CA PRO A 19 10.21 9.38 -11.57
C PRO A 19 9.52 8.68 -10.40
N THR A 20 9.18 9.43 -9.35
CA THR A 20 8.30 8.97 -8.28
C THR A 20 6.89 8.82 -8.85
N ARG A 21 6.26 7.67 -8.69
CA ARG A 21 4.93 7.42 -9.25
C ARG A 21 4.02 6.82 -8.19
N THR A 22 2.75 7.20 -8.25
CA THR A 22 1.70 6.53 -7.46
C THR A 22 1.60 5.08 -7.91
N VAL A 23 1.91 4.16 -7.00
CA VAL A 23 1.76 2.73 -7.24
C VAL A 23 0.30 2.36 -7.06
N THR A 24 -0.31 1.86 -8.13
CA THR A 24 -1.63 1.22 -8.12
C THR A 24 -1.46 -0.28 -8.22
N SER A 25 -2.06 -1.01 -7.30
CA SER A 25 -2.02 -2.47 -7.25
C SER A 25 -3.39 -3.01 -6.84
N SER A 26 -3.50 -4.32 -6.67
CA SER A 26 -4.75 -4.98 -6.28
C SER A 26 -4.46 -5.98 -5.18
N VAL A 27 -5.32 -6.02 -4.17
CA VAL A 27 -5.25 -7.00 -3.09
C VAL A 27 -6.45 -7.94 -3.18
N ARG A 28 -6.22 -9.21 -2.84
CA ARG A 28 -7.26 -10.24 -2.86
C ARG A 28 -8.18 -10.09 -1.65
N VAL A 29 -9.48 -10.25 -1.88
CA VAL A 29 -10.47 -10.33 -0.81
C VAL A 29 -10.66 -11.80 -0.42
N GLU A 30 -10.36 -12.19 0.82
CA GLU A 30 -10.49 -13.60 1.23
C GLU A 30 -11.96 -14.03 1.35
N ASN A 31 -12.81 -13.13 1.86
CA ASN A 31 -14.23 -13.39 2.08
C ASN A 31 -15.07 -13.31 0.79
N ARG A 32 -14.45 -13.11 -0.39
CA ARG A 32 -15.15 -13.16 -1.68
C ARG A 32 -14.29 -13.82 -2.74
N GLU A 33 -14.79 -14.91 -3.29
CA GLU A 33 -14.18 -15.54 -4.46
C GLU A 33 -14.13 -14.58 -5.65
N ASP A 34 -13.01 -14.66 -6.39
CA ASP A 34 -12.69 -13.83 -7.56
C ASP A 34 -12.75 -12.29 -7.36
N THR A 35 -12.80 -11.82 -6.12
CA THR A 35 -12.88 -10.38 -5.84
C THR A 35 -11.52 -9.81 -5.48
N MET A 36 -11.10 -8.81 -6.25
CA MET A 36 -9.92 -8.01 -5.97
C MET A 36 -10.31 -6.55 -5.79
N VAL A 37 -9.73 -5.90 -4.79
CA VAL A 37 -9.90 -4.48 -4.55
C VAL A 37 -8.66 -3.73 -5.01
N SER A 38 -8.89 -2.70 -5.82
CA SER A 38 -7.84 -1.81 -6.28
C SER A 38 -7.37 -0.94 -5.13
N VAL A 39 -6.06 -0.92 -4.91
CA VAL A 39 -5.39 -0.15 -3.88
C VAL A 39 -4.35 0.76 -4.51
N LYS A 40 -4.14 1.91 -3.89
CA LYS A 40 -3.07 2.82 -4.29
C LYS A 40 -2.28 3.25 -3.07
N THR A 41 -1.05 3.67 -3.31
CA THR A 41 -0.26 4.41 -2.31
C THR A 41 -0.84 5.81 -2.15
N ALA A 42 -0.95 6.29 -0.90
CA ALA A 42 -1.45 7.62 -0.58
C ALA A 42 -0.47 8.72 -1.02
N SER A 43 0.82 8.39 -1.06
CA SER A 43 1.91 9.27 -1.50
C SER A 43 2.74 8.55 -2.57
N PRO A 44 3.34 9.29 -3.52
CA PRO A 44 4.19 8.69 -4.54
C PRO A 44 5.41 8.02 -3.89
N VAL A 45 5.78 6.85 -4.38
CA VAL A 45 6.94 6.09 -3.90
C VAL A 45 7.99 5.96 -5.02
N PRO A 46 9.28 5.91 -4.68
CA PRO A 46 10.34 5.74 -5.66
C PRO A 46 10.30 4.33 -6.28
N LYS A 47 10.77 4.20 -7.54
CA LYS A 47 10.75 2.95 -8.33
C LYS A 47 11.34 1.75 -7.57
N ASP A 48 12.41 1.97 -6.83
CA ASP A 48 13.09 0.96 -6.02
C ASP A 48 12.18 0.29 -4.98
N LYS A 49 11.23 1.05 -4.41
CA LYS A 49 10.28 0.55 -3.42
C LYS A 49 9.04 -0.10 -4.04
N ILE A 50 8.76 0.11 -5.32
CA ILE A 50 7.56 -0.41 -5.99
C ILE A 50 7.50 -1.93 -5.91
N PHE A 51 8.63 -2.61 -6.13
CA PHE A 51 8.71 -4.08 -6.06
C PHE A 51 8.37 -4.61 -4.67
N GLU A 52 8.91 -3.99 -3.62
CA GLU A 52 8.62 -4.39 -2.24
C GLU A 52 7.17 -4.08 -1.84
N VAL A 53 6.62 -2.92 -2.26
CA VAL A 53 5.20 -2.59 -2.07
C VAL A 53 4.31 -3.65 -2.71
N MET A 54 4.56 -4.03 -3.96
CA MET A 54 3.80 -5.09 -4.64
C MET A 54 3.89 -6.41 -3.91
N ARG A 55 5.07 -6.78 -3.40
CA ARG A 55 5.27 -8.01 -2.62
C ARG A 55 4.46 -8.00 -1.33
N LEU A 56 4.46 -6.88 -0.59
CA LEU A 56 3.67 -6.70 0.63
C LEU A 56 2.16 -6.79 0.35
N ILE A 57 1.69 -6.12 -0.70
CA ILE A 57 0.28 -6.17 -1.10
C ILE A 57 -0.13 -7.59 -1.47
N ARG A 58 0.71 -8.32 -2.23
CA ARG A 58 0.43 -9.69 -2.66
C ARG A 58 0.43 -10.69 -1.50
N ALA A 59 1.26 -10.46 -0.49
CA ALA A 59 1.28 -11.25 0.74
C ALA A 59 0.12 -10.88 1.69
N LYS A 60 -0.50 -9.71 1.50
CA LYS A 60 -1.63 -9.27 2.29
C LYS A 60 -2.93 -9.71 1.64
N SER A 61 -3.95 -9.91 2.46
CA SER A 61 -5.30 -10.21 2.03
C SER A 61 -6.26 -9.44 2.92
N VAL A 62 -7.40 -9.05 2.37
CA VAL A 62 -8.39 -8.22 3.07
C VAL A 62 -9.74 -8.90 3.10
N CYS A 63 -10.59 -8.50 4.03
CA CYS A 63 -11.99 -8.95 4.09
C CYS A 63 -12.91 -7.80 3.68
N ALA A 64 -14.00 -8.11 2.98
CA ALA A 64 -15.08 -7.17 2.78
C ALA A 64 -15.81 -6.90 4.12
N PRO A 65 -16.38 -5.70 4.35
CA PRO A 65 -16.50 -4.58 3.41
C PRO A 65 -15.26 -3.67 3.38
N VAL A 66 -14.83 -3.27 2.19
CA VAL A 66 -13.73 -2.32 1.98
C VAL A 66 -14.27 -1.06 1.32
N LYS A 67 -14.08 0.11 1.93
CA LYS A 67 -14.55 1.38 1.36
C LYS A 67 -13.43 2.13 0.66
N ILE A 68 -13.79 3.11 -0.16
CA ILE A 68 -12.81 4.02 -0.74
C ILE A 68 -12.20 4.86 0.39
N GLY A 69 -10.88 4.95 0.43
CA GLY A 69 -10.13 5.59 1.50
C GLY A 69 -9.82 4.68 2.69
N ASP A 70 -10.29 3.43 2.67
CA ASP A 70 -9.95 2.44 3.68
C ASP A 70 -8.47 2.07 3.61
N VAL A 71 -7.80 2.03 4.76
CA VAL A 71 -6.35 1.81 4.80
C VAL A 71 -6.07 0.32 4.95
N ILE A 72 -5.57 -0.28 3.88
CA ILE A 72 -5.27 -1.72 3.81
C ILE A 72 -3.96 -2.05 4.51
N ILE A 73 -2.94 -1.21 4.29
CA ILE A 73 -1.65 -1.35 4.94
C ILE A 73 -1.14 0.04 5.33
N GLU A 74 -0.96 0.26 6.62
CA GLU A 74 -0.40 1.50 7.17
C GLU A 74 1.13 1.44 7.23
N GLY A 75 1.78 2.57 6.95
CA GLY A 75 3.23 2.74 7.16
C GLY A 75 4.13 1.95 6.20
N VAL A 76 3.64 1.60 5.01
CA VAL A 76 4.44 0.97 3.96
C VAL A 76 5.42 1.98 3.38
N PHE A 77 6.69 1.89 3.79
CA PHE A 77 7.75 2.83 3.39
C PHE A 77 7.41 4.31 3.66
N GLY A 78 6.69 4.58 4.75
CA GLY A 78 6.26 5.94 5.11
C GLY A 78 5.03 6.44 4.36
N THR A 79 4.36 5.59 3.58
CA THR A 79 3.04 5.90 3.00
C THR A 79 2.01 4.82 3.35
N ASN A 80 0.75 5.17 3.21
CA ASN A 80 -0.37 4.27 3.47
C ASN A 80 -0.90 3.71 2.15
N ILE A 81 -1.31 2.44 2.16
CA ILE A 81 -1.97 1.80 1.03
C ILE A 81 -3.46 1.89 1.28
N VAL A 82 -4.14 2.66 0.43
CA VAL A 82 -5.56 2.95 0.55
C VAL A 82 -6.34 2.29 -0.58
N ALA A 83 -7.52 1.77 -0.26
CA ALA A 83 -8.43 1.24 -1.26
C ALA A 83 -9.05 2.38 -2.08
N THR A 84 -9.13 2.18 -3.39
CA THR A 84 -9.78 3.11 -4.33
C THR A 84 -11.08 2.57 -4.89
N LYS A 85 -11.47 1.37 -4.47
CA LYS A 85 -12.66 0.68 -4.93
C LYS A 85 -13.48 0.28 -3.71
N ASN A 86 -14.78 0.52 -3.78
CA ASN A 86 -15.71 0.09 -2.77
C ASN A 86 -16.10 -1.38 -3.04
N ILE A 87 -15.97 -2.22 -2.01
CA ILE A 87 -16.44 -3.60 -1.96
C ILE A 87 -17.41 -3.67 -0.79
N ILE A 88 -18.70 -3.63 -1.11
CA ILE A 88 -19.81 -3.98 -0.20
C ILE A 88 -20.11 -5.44 -0.34
#